data_AF-A0A382DDS5-F1
#
_entry.id   AF-A0A382DDS5-F1
#
_cell.length_a   1.000
_cell.length_b   1.000
_cell.length_c   1.000
_cell.angle_alpha   90.00
_cell.angle_beta   90.00
_cell.angle_gamma   90.00
#
_symmetry.space_group_name_H-M   'P 1'
#
loop_
_entity.id
_entity.type
_entity.pdbx_description
1 polymer ?
#
loop_
_entity_poly.entity_id
_entity_poly.type
_entity_poly.pdbx_seq_one_letter_code
_entity_poly.pdbx_strand_id
1 'polypeptide(L)' 'MRTMQTWLDEYGDSHRNPVNKKIHWICVPLIMLSTIGLFWSIPHSYFPDIGLGFPLNWGIIFILFTMIFYVRLSVIMFI' A
#
# COMPACT_ATOMS: atom_id res chain seq x y z
N MET A 1 -26.66 4.77 20.39
CA MET A 1 -25.38 4.32 19.78
C MET A 1 -25.63 4.13 18.29
N ARG A 2 -24.70 4.57 17.42
CA ARG A 2 -24.81 4.32 15.97
C ARG A 2 -24.58 2.84 15.68
N THR A 3 -25.28 2.29 14.68
CA THR A 3 -25.09 0.89 14.27
C THR A 3 -23.87 0.77 13.36
N MET A 4 -23.35 -0.44 13.17
CA MET A 4 -22.27 -0.71 12.22
C MET A 4 -22.64 -0.24 10.81
N GLN A 5 -23.88 -0.48 10.37
CA GLN A 5 -24.33 -0.05 9.05
C GLN A 5 -24.28 1.48 8.90
N THR A 6 -24.69 2.23 9.93
CA THR A 6 -24.60 3.69 9.92
C THR A 6 -23.16 4.17 9.72
N TRP A 7 -22.18 3.53 10.36
CA TRP A 7 -20.78 3.87 10.17
C TRP A 7 -20.29 3.56 8.74
N LEU A 8 -20.72 2.44 8.17
CA LEU A 8 -20.36 2.06 6.80
C LEU A 8 -20.98 3.00 5.76
N ASP A 9 -22.23 3.42 5.97
CA ASP A 9 -22.93 4.34 5.09
C ASP A 9 -22.24 5.71 5.07
N GLU A 10 -21.92 6.25 6.26
CA GLU A 10 -21.19 7.52 6.40
C GLU A 10 -19.79 7.45 5.76
N TYR A 11 -19.08 6.32 5.92
CA TYR A 11 -17.80 6.08 5.26
C TYR A 11 -17.95 6.04 3.73
N GLY A 12 -18.99 5.39 3.22
CA GLY A 12 -19.30 5.36 1.78
C GLY A 12 -19.58 6.74 1.21
N ASP A 13 -20.34 7.56 1.94
CA ASP A 13 -20.66 8.93 1.52
C ASP A 13 -19.42 9.84 1.54
N SER A 14 -18.50 9.68 2.51
CA SER A 14 -17.25 10.41 2.50
C SER A 14 -16.37 10.08 1.28
N HIS A 15 -16.49 8.88 0.72
CA HIS A 15 -15.82 8.45 -0.52
C HIS A 15 -16.48 8.97 -1.79
N ARG A 16 -17.65 9.60 -1.71
CA ARG A 16 -18.29 10.28 -2.84
C ARG A 16 -17.94 11.77 -2.89
N ASN A 17 -17.55 12.37 -1.77
CA ASN A 17 -17.18 13.77 -1.69
C ASN A 17 -15.98 14.08 -2.62
N PRO A 18 -16.10 15.05 -3.55
CA PRO A 18 -15.07 15.33 -4.55
C PRO A 18 -13.77 15.89 -3.96
N VAL A 19 -13.83 16.59 -2.83
CA VAL A 19 -12.64 17.10 -2.12
C VAL A 19 -11.89 15.93 -1.49
N ASN A 20 -12.59 15.03 -0.81
CA ASN A 20 -11.98 13.84 -0.20
C ASN A 20 -11.32 12.95 -1.26
N LYS A 21 -11.97 12.75 -2.42
CA LYS A 21 -11.36 12.02 -3.54
C LYS A 21 -10.06 12.66 -4.02
N LYS A 22 -10.02 14.00 -4.16
CA LYS A 22 -8.80 14.73 -4.55
C LYS A 22 -7.68 14.54 -3.54
N ILE A 23 -7.98 14.66 -2.25
CA ILE A 23 -7.02 14.42 -1.16
C ILE A 23 -6.52 12.98 -1.25
N HIS A 24 -7.43 12.00 -1.34
CA HIS A 24 -7.08 10.59 -1.41
C HIS A 24 -6.18 10.26 -2.61
N TRP A 25 -6.46 10.85 -3.77
CA TRP A 25 -5.67 10.65 -4.99
C TRP A 25 -4.21 11.12 -4.87
N ILE A 26 -3.93 12.09 -3.99
CA ILE A 26 -2.56 12.57 -3.71
C ILE A 26 -1.97 11.81 -2.51
N CYS A 27 -2.72 11.72 -1.41
CA CYS A 27 -2.22 11.17 -0.16
C CYS A 27 -1.96 9.66 -0.24
N VAL A 28 -2.80 8.88 -0.93
CA VAL A 28 -2.59 7.42 -1.01
C VAL A 28 -1.30 7.05 -1.73
N PRO A 29 -0.98 7.60 -2.92
CA PRO A 29 0.32 7.37 -3.54
C PRO A 29 1.50 7.79 -2.64
N LEU A 30 1.38 8.94 -1.96
CA LEU A 30 2.44 9.43 -1.07
C LEU A 30 2.62 8.55 0.16
N ILE A 31 1.54 8.05 0.75
CA ILE A 31 1.58 7.10 1.88
C ILE A 31 2.24 5.80 1.44
N MET A 32 1.89 5.27 0.26
CA MET A 32 2.52 4.05 -0.27
C MET A 32 4.00 4.25 -0.54
N LEU A 33 4.39 5.36 -1.18
CA LEU A 33 5.79 5.72 -1.38
C LEU A 33 6.56 5.83 -0.07
N SER A 34 5.98 6.53 0.92
CA SER A 34 6.58 6.70 2.24
C SER A 34 6.72 5.36 2.96
N THR A 35 5.71 4.49 2.88
CA THR A 35 5.73 3.16 3.50
C THR A 35 6.83 2.29 2.89
N ILE A 36 6.95 2.27 1.56
CA ILE A 36 8.03 1.55 0.86
C ILE A 36 9.39 2.12 1.30
N GLY A 37 9.54 3.44 1.34
CA GLY A 37 10.76 4.11 1.79
C GLY A 37 11.14 3.78 3.24
N LEU A 38 10.15 3.71 4.13
CA LEU A 38 10.35 3.30 5.53
C LEU A 38 10.89 1.86 5.61
N PHE A 39 10.28 0.92 4.89
CA PHE A 39 10.81 -0.45 4.83
C PHE A 39 12.20 -0.49 4.20
N TRP A 40 12.43 0.27 3.13
CA TRP A 40 13.75 0.36 2.49
C TRP A 40 14.83 0.88 3.43
N SER A 41 14.49 1.78 4.36
CA SER A 41 15.43 2.37 5.32
C SER A 41 15.90 1.41 6.42
N ILE A 42 15.24 0.26 6.59
CA ILE A 42 15.60 -0.73 7.62
C ILE A 42 16.96 -1.35 7.24
N PRO A 43 17.98 -1.33 8.14
CA PRO A 43 19.30 -1.89 7.85
C PRO A 43 19.23 -3.33 7.34
N HIS A 44 19.88 -3.58 6.21
CA HIS A 44 19.75 -4.82 5.44
C HIS A 44 21.09 -5.29 4.84
N SER A 45 22.22 -4.86 5.40
CA SER A 45 23.58 -5.19 4.92
C SER A 45 23.94 -6.68 5.01
N TYR A 46 23.17 -7.45 5.77
CA TYR A 46 23.32 -8.90 5.92
C TYR A 46 22.58 -9.71 4.86
N PHE A 47 21.76 -9.07 4.01
CA PHE A 47 21.07 -9.78 2.94
C PHE A 47 21.97 -10.00 1.71
N PRO A 48 21.76 -11.12 0.99
CA PRO A 48 22.52 -11.42 -0.21
C PRO A 48 22.18 -10.44 -1.35
N ASP A 49 23.15 -10.24 -2.23
CA ASP A 49 22.87 -9.67 -3.54
C ASP A 49 22.07 -10.68 -4.38
N ILE A 50 20.98 -10.20 -4.96
CA ILE A 50 20.05 -10.98 -5.78
C ILE A 50 20.34 -10.84 -7.28
N GLY A 51 21.48 -10.25 -7.65
CA GLY A 51 21.91 -10.11 -9.04
C GLY A 51 21.19 -8.99 -9.80
N LEU A 52 20.51 -8.08 -9.07
CA LEU A 52 19.79 -6.93 -9.63
C LEU A 52 20.61 -5.63 -9.54
N GLY A 53 21.87 -5.70 -9.10
CA GLY A 53 22.74 -4.54 -8.92
C GLY A 53 22.55 -3.81 -7.58
N PHE A 54 21.71 -4.35 -6.69
CA PHE A 54 21.54 -3.90 -5.31
C PHE A 54 21.16 -5.10 -4.41
N PRO A 55 21.57 -5.08 -3.13
CA PRO A 55 21.22 -6.14 -2.20
C PRO A 55 19.70 -6.19 -1.97
N LEU A 56 19.21 -7.40 -1.67
CA LEU A 56 17.84 -7.56 -1.18
C LEU A 56 17.64 -6.65 0.05
N ASN A 57 16.45 -6.06 0.17
CA ASN A 57 16.07 -5.21 1.28
C ASN A 57 14.62 -5.44 1.68
N TRP A 58 14.24 -4.89 2.83
CA TRP A 58 12.90 -5.05 3.39
C TRP A 58 11.79 -4.41 2.53
N GLY A 59 12.10 -3.34 1.78
CA GLY A 59 11.16 -2.74 0.83
C GLY A 59 10.77 -3.69 -0.30
N ILE A 60 11.75 -4.42 -0.87
CA ILE A 60 11.49 -5.45 -1.90
C ILE A 60 10.63 -6.58 -1.34
N ILE A 61 10.95 -7.06 -0.13
CA ILE A 61 10.18 -8.10 0.55
C ILE A 61 8.73 -7.63 0.77
N PHE A 62 8.54 -6.41 1.27
CA PHE A 62 7.23 -5.81 1.48
C PHE A 62 6.42 -5.71 0.17
N ILE A 63 7.05 -5.26 -0.92
CA ILE A 63 6.41 -5.19 -2.23
C ILE A 63 6.01 -6.59 -2.72
N LEU A 64 6.88 -7.60 -2.56
CA LEU A 64 6.59 -8.97 -2.96
C LEU A 64 5.36 -9.54 -2.22
N PHE A 65 5.28 -9.37 -0.90
CA PHE A 65 4.09 -9.77 -0.13
C PHE A 65 2.84 -9.04 -0.61
N THR A 66 2.95 -7.74 -0.89
CA THR A 66 1.85 -6.92 -1.41
C THR A 66 1.38 -7.44 -2.77
N MET A 67 2.29 -7.77 -3.68
CA MET A 67 1.97 -8.35 -4.99
C MET A 67 1.23 -9.69 -4.84
N ILE A 68 1.71 -10.58 -3.97
CA ILE A 68 1.05 -11.87 -3.70
C ILE A 68 -0.38 -11.65 -3.20
N PHE A 69 -0.58 -10.69 -2.29
CA PHE A 69 -1.90 -10.33 -1.79
C PHE A 69 -2.83 -9.84 -2.91
N TYR A 70 -2.38 -8.93 -3.77
CA TYR A 70 -3.20 -8.41 -4.87
C TYR A 70 -3.51 -9.46 -5.94
N VAL A 71 -2.55 -10.31 -6.30
CA VAL A 71 -2.80 -11.47 -7.19
C VAL A 71 -3.84 -12.40 -6.58
N ARG A 72 -3.78 -12.64 -5.26
CA ARG A 72 -4.76 -13.47 -4.55
C ARG A 72 -6.15 -12.85 -4.52
N LEU A 73 -6.23 -11.52 -4.43
CA LEU A 73 -7.47 -10.78 -4.38
C LEU A 73 -8.16 -10.71 -5.75
N SER A 74 -7.43 -10.33 -6.81
CA SER A 74 -7.91 -10.33 -8.19
C SER A 74 -6.77 -10.11 -9.17
N VAL A 75 -6.62 -11.01 -10.14
CA VAL A 75 -5.63 -10.88 -11.22
C VAL A 75 -5.86 -9.60 -12.04
N ILE A 76 -7.11 -9.20 -12.23
CA ILE A 76 -7.47 -7.98 -12.99
C ILE A 76 -7.11 -6.70 -12.23
N MET A 77 -7.11 -6.71 -10.90
CA MET A 77 -6.64 -5.56 -10.12
C MET A 77 -5.10 -5.51 -10.03
N PHE A 78 -4.43 -6.64 -10.29
CA PHE A 78 -2.98 -6.74 -10.22
C PHE A 78 -2.29 -6.30 -11.52
N ILE A 79 -2.89 -6.60 -12.67
CA ILE A 79 -2.42 -6.20 -14.02
C ILE A 79 -2.75 -4.73 -14.28
#